data_AF-A0A7V6HDB6-F1
#
_entry.id   AF-A0A7V6HDB6-F1
#
_cell.length_a   1.000
_cell.length_b   1.000
_cell.length_c   1.000
_cell.angle_alpha   90.00
_cell.angle_beta   90.00
_cell.angle_gamma   90.00
#
_symmetry.space_group_name_H-M   'P 1'
#
loop_
_entity.id
_entity.type
_entity.pdbx_description
1 polymer ?
#
loop_
_entity_poly.entity_id
_entity_poly.type
_entity_poly.pdbx_seq_one_letter_code
_entity_poly.pdbx_strand_id
1 'polypeptide(L)'
;FLGKRLARLPKALNRLYTLFFVIISWVIFSFESVRDIGAYIGAMFGSAGIFADAGSGYHLLSNLVLFAVLIVASTPWPRLFFFRLRVRLDETGGRWLFVLRLAAGGVLLLLTTAHLVDAGFNPFLYFRF
;
A
#
# COMPACT_ATOMS: atom_id res chain seq x y z
N PHE A 1 -17.87 4.77 19.41
CA PHE A 1 -17.08 4.73 20.67
C PHE A 1 -15.57 4.90 20.41
N LEU A 2 -14.95 4.10 19.54
CA LEU A 2 -13.50 4.15 19.24
C LEU A 2 -13.00 5.47 18.57
N GLY A 3 -13.79 6.05 17.65
CA GLY A 3 -13.37 7.25 16.90
C GLY A 3 -13.04 8.48 17.76
N LYS A 4 -13.77 8.69 18.88
CA LYS A 4 -13.49 9.80 19.81
C LYS A 4 -12.16 9.61 20.57
N ARG A 5 -11.73 8.36 20.78
CA ARG A 5 -10.46 8.01 21.44
C ARG A 5 -9.29 8.09 20.45
N LEU A 6 -9.47 7.59 19.22
CA LEU A 6 -8.46 7.74 18.16
C LEU A 6 -8.24 9.20 17.75
N ALA A 7 -9.28 10.04 17.78
CA ALA A 7 -9.13 11.47 17.46
C ALA A 7 -8.21 12.23 18.43
N ARG A 8 -7.96 11.69 19.63
CA ARG A 8 -7.04 12.26 20.62
C ARG A 8 -5.59 11.78 20.47
N LEU A 9 -5.36 10.73 19.65
CA LEU A 9 -4.02 10.21 19.41
C LEU A 9 -3.32 10.97 18.27
N PRO A 10 -1.98 11.06 18.31
CA PRO A 10 -1.18 11.51 17.17
C PRO A 10 -1.59 10.78 15.88
N LYS A 11 -1.71 11.51 14.78
CA LYS A 11 -2.10 10.95 13.47
C LYS A 11 -1.23 9.76 13.04
N ALA A 12 0.04 9.74 13.44
CA ALA A 12 0.95 8.62 13.19
C ALA A 12 0.52 7.33 13.89
N LEU A 13 0.10 7.39 15.15
CA LEU A 13 -0.36 6.22 15.90
C LEU A 13 -1.65 5.64 15.33
N ASN A 14 -2.57 6.50 14.86
CA ASN A 14 -3.77 6.02 14.17
C ASN A 14 -3.42 5.26 12.88
N ARG A 15 -2.46 5.77 12.08
CA ARG A 15 -1.99 5.08 10.87
C ARG A 15 -1.30 3.75 11.20
N LEU A 16 -0.47 3.72 12.24
CA LEU A 16 0.20 2.50 12.68
C LEU A 16 -0.82 1.45 13.16
N TYR A 17 -1.81 1.87 13.95
CA TYR A 17 -2.92 1.02 14.36
C TYR A 17 -3.68 0.46 13.15
N THR A 18 -4.02 1.30 12.16
CA THR A 18 -4.70 0.84 10.95
C THR A 18 -3.86 -0.17 10.18
N LEU A 19 -2.59 0.14 9.92
CA LEU A 19 -1.68 -0.75 9.18
C LEU A 19 -1.48 -2.08 9.92
N PHE A 20 -1.37 -2.05 11.25
CA PHE A 20 -1.27 -3.26 12.07
C PHE A 20 -2.44 -4.21 11.81
N PHE A 21 -3.68 -3.73 11.94
CA PHE A 21 -4.85 -4.57 11.71
C PHE A 21 -4.99 -4.99 10.24
N VAL A 22 -4.66 -4.12 9.29
CA VAL A 22 -4.68 -4.46 7.86
C VAL A 22 -3.72 -5.61 7.55
N ILE A 23 -2.49 -5.59 8.07
CA ILE A 23 -1.51 -6.65 7.83
C ILE A 23 -1.98 -7.96 8.50
N ILE A 24 -2.46 -7.91 9.74
CA ILE A 24 -2.98 -9.11 10.42
C ILE A 24 -4.18 -9.70 9.66
N SER A 25 -5.12 -8.86 9.20
CA SER A 25 -6.23 -9.31 8.36
C SER A 25 -5.74 -9.94 7.06
N TRP A 26 -4.74 -9.34 6.41
CA TRP A 26 -4.15 -9.89 5.19
C TRP A 26 -3.59 -11.30 5.42
N VAL A 27 -2.83 -11.51 6.50
CA VAL A 27 -2.30 -12.83 6.86
C VAL A 27 -3.43 -13.85 7.06
N ILE A 28 -4.46 -13.50 7.81
CA ILE A 28 -5.61 -14.39 8.05
C ILE A 28 -6.30 -14.80 6.74
N PHE A 29 -6.36 -13.90 5.76
CA PHE A 29 -7.00 -14.18 4.47
C PHE A 29 -6.08 -14.84 3.44
N SER A 30 -4.77 -14.70 3.58
CA SER A 30 -3.80 -15.20 2.61
C SER A 30 -3.47 -16.69 2.78
N PHE A 31 -3.67 -17.24 3.98
CA PHE A 31 -3.35 -18.62 4.30
C PHE A 31 -4.62 -19.46 4.48
N GLU A 32 -4.60 -20.70 4.00
CA GLU A 32 -5.73 -21.64 4.13
C GLU A 32 -5.72 -22.39 5.47
N SER A 33 -4.55 -22.56 6.08
CA SER A 33 -4.33 -23.33 7.31
C SER A 33 -4.15 -22.40 8.51
N VAL A 34 -4.90 -22.68 9.58
CA VAL A 34 -4.78 -21.99 10.88
C VAL A 34 -3.38 -22.13 11.48
N ARG A 35 -2.72 -23.28 11.24
CA ARG A 35 -1.35 -23.51 11.71
C ARG A 35 -0.36 -22.55 11.05
N ASP A 36 -0.51 -22.31 9.75
CA ASP A 36 0.38 -21.46 8.97
C ASP A 36 0.15 -19.98 9.32
N ILE A 37 -1.10 -19.58 9.56
CA ILE A 37 -1.45 -18.26 10.11
C ILE A 37 -0.71 -18.03 11.44
N GLY A 38 -0.81 -18.97 12.38
CA GLY A 38 -0.17 -18.84 13.69
C GLY A 38 1.36 -18.79 13.60
N ALA A 39 1.96 -19.63 12.76
CA ALA A 39 3.40 -19.63 12.52
C ALA A 39 3.87 -18.31 11.90
N TYR A 40 3.13 -17.78 10.92
CA TYR A 40 3.48 -16.53 10.24
C TYR A 40 3.37 -15.32 11.17
N ILE A 41 2.26 -15.20 11.92
CA ILE A 41 2.09 -14.12 12.91
C ILE A 41 3.21 -14.21 13.96
N GLY A 42 3.51 -15.41 14.46
CA GLY A 42 4.61 -15.60 15.41
C GLY A 42 5.96 -15.14 14.83
N ALA A 43 6.26 -15.52 13.59
CA ALA A 43 7.48 -15.10 12.90
C ALA A 43 7.58 -13.57 12.76
N MET A 44 6.47 -12.87 12.48
CA MET A 44 6.44 -11.39 12.41
C MET A 44 6.85 -10.70 13.73
N PHE A 45 6.66 -11.37 14.87
CA PHE A 45 7.08 -10.88 16.19
C PHE A 45 8.36 -11.55 16.70
N GLY A 46 9.07 -12.29 15.84
CA GLY A 46 10.37 -12.89 16.15
C GLY A 46 10.32 -14.26 16.83
N SER A 47 9.16 -14.92 16.90
CA SER A 47 9.06 -16.27 17.51
C SER A 47 9.80 -17.35 16.72
N ALA A 48 10.23 -17.05 15.50
CA ALA A 48 11.05 -17.93 14.65
C ALA A 48 12.56 -17.87 14.98
N GLY A 49 12.97 -17.07 15.98
CA GLY A 49 14.36 -16.98 16.45
C GLY A 49 15.22 -15.97 15.69
N ILE A 50 14.77 -15.47 14.53
CA ILE A 50 15.41 -14.42 13.75
C ILE A 50 14.34 -13.39 13.35
N PHE A 51 14.56 -12.12 13.69
CA PHE A 51 13.60 -11.04 13.41
C PHE A 51 13.67 -10.54 11.96
N ALA A 52 14.87 -10.55 11.37
CA ALA A 52 15.10 -10.24 9.97
C ALA A 52 16.29 -11.06 9.47
N ASP A 53 16.10 -11.77 8.37
CA ASP A 53 17.16 -12.51 7.68
C ASP A 53 17.74 -11.68 6.51
N ALA A 54 18.79 -12.19 5.88
CA ALA A 54 19.42 -11.53 4.74
C ALA A 54 18.44 -11.36 3.56
N GLY A 55 17.49 -12.29 3.38
CA GLY A 55 16.43 -12.20 2.37
C GLY A 55 15.48 -11.03 2.63
N SER A 56 15.06 -10.84 3.88
CA SER A 56 14.20 -9.72 4.31
C SER A 56 14.87 -8.38 4.03
N GLY A 57 16.16 -8.25 4.35
CA GLY A 57 16.95 -7.05 4.04
C GLY A 57 17.06 -6.81 2.55
N TYR A 58 17.32 -7.85 1.76
CA TYR A 58 17.40 -7.76 0.30
C TYR A 58 16.07 -7.27 -0.30
N HIS A 59 14.94 -7.86 0.08
CA HIS A 59 13.62 -7.45 -0.41
C HIS A 59 13.24 -6.03 0.00
N LEU A 60 13.61 -5.60 1.22
CA LEU A 60 13.35 -4.24 1.66
C LEU A 60 14.15 -3.22 0.84
N LEU A 61 15.44 -3.49 0.63
CA LEU A 61 16.33 -2.61 -0.13
C LEU A 61 15.97 -2.57 -1.62
N SER A 62 15.66 -3.72 -2.22
CA SER A 62 15.29 -3.81 -3.64
C SER A 62 13.98 -3.07 -3.94
N ASN A 63 13.09 -2.96 -2.95
CA ASN A 63 11.80 -2.28 -3.09
C ASN A 63 11.75 -0.91 -2.41
N LEU A 64 12.88 -0.38 -1.92
CA LEU A 64 12.92 0.86 -1.13
C LEU A 64 12.41 2.06 -1.92
N VAL A 65 12.78 2.14 -3.21
CA VAL A 65 12.28 3.19 -4.13
C VAL A 65 10.76 3.08 -4.31
N LEU A 66 10.24 1.87 -4.48
CA LEU A 66 8.80 1.63 -4.61
C LEU A 66 8.07 2.05 -3.33
N PHE A 67 8.58 1.66 -2.15
CA PHE A 67 8.01 2.08 -0.87
C PHE A 67 7.99 3.60 -0.71
N ALA A 68 9.08 4.29 -1.07
CA ALA A 68 9.13 5.76 -1.01
C ALA A 68 8.05 6.40 -1.91
N VAL A 69 7.90 5.92 -3.15
CA VAL A 69 6.86 6.39 -4.08
C VAL A 69 5.46 6.14 -3.51
N LEU A 70 5.19 4.95 -2.98
CA LEU A 70 3.89 4.58 -2.41
C LEU A 70 3.54 5.39 -1.16
N ILE A 71 4.51 5.67 -0.29
CA ILE A 71 4.32 6.52 0.89
C ILE A 71 3.91 7.91 0.44
N VAL A 72 4.64 8.53 -0.50
CA VAL A 72 4.31 9.86 -1.02
C VAL A 72 2.94 9.85 -1.71
N ALA A 73 2.68 8.85 -2.55
CA ALA A 73 1.41 8.71 -3.28
C ALA A 73 0.20 8.55 -2.34
N SER A 74 0.39 7.91 -1.17
CA SER A 74 -0.65 7.69 -0.16
C SER A 74 -0.90 8.91 0.76
N THR A 75 -0.10 9.97 0.63
CA THR A 75 -0.32 11.24 1.35
C THR A 75 -1.20 12.20 0.54
N PRO A 76 -1.77 13.27 1.13
CA PRO A 76 -2.47 14.30 0.37
C PRO A 76 -1.56 15.14 -0.54
N TRP A 77 -0.25 14.90 -0.57
CA TRP A 77 0.71 15.72 -1.31
C TRP A 77 0.50 15.72 -2.82
N PRO A 78 0.25 14.59 -3.51
CA PRO A 78 -0.04 14.62 -4.94
C PRO A 78 -1.28 15.46 -5.24
N ARG A 79 -2.33 15.33 -4.43
CA ARG A 79 -3.54 16.15 -4.56
C ARG A 79 -3.25 17.64 -4.42
N LEU A 80 -2.46 18.02 -3.41
CA LEU A 80 -2.08 19.43 -3.18
C LEU A 80 -1.22 19.97 -4.33
N PHE A 81 -0.33 19.15 -4.87
CA PHE A 81 0.49 19.48 -6.03
C PHE A 81 -0.39 19.75 -7.27
N PHE A 82 -1.30 18.83 -7.61
CA PHE A 82 -2.22 19.03 -8.73
C PHE A 82 -3.15 20.23 -8.56
N PHE A 83 -3.63 20.49 -7.34
CA PHE A 83 -4.46 21.66 -7.05
C PHE A 83 -3.68 22.97 -7.25
N ARG A 84 -2.45 23.06 -6.74
CA ARG A 84 -1.58 24.24 -6.95
C ARG A 84 -1.23 24.47 -8.42
N LEU A 85 -1.02 23.40 -9.19
CA LEU A 85 -0.82 23.52 -10.64
C LEU A 85 -2.07 24.05 -11.33
N ARG A 86 -3.26 23.55 -10.98
CA ARG A 86 -4.52 24.00 -11.58
C ARG A 86 -4.79 25.49 -11.36
N VAL A 87 -4.50 25.99 -10.16
CA VAL A 87 -4.75 27.40 -9.80
C VAL A 87 -3.81 28.37 -10.53
N ARG A 88 -2.65 27.91 -11.00
CA ARG A 88 -1.64 28.73 -11.70
C ARG A 88 -1.77 28.72 -13.22
N LEU A 89 -2.70 27.96 -13.76
CA LEU A 89 -2.81 27.70 -15.19
C LEU A 89 -4.14 28.26 -15.73
N ASP A 90 -4.08 28.92 -16.88
CA ASP A 90 -5.26 29.40 -17.62
C ASP A 90 -6.11 28.24 -18.17
N GLU A 91 -7.24 28.54 -18.84
CA GLU A 91 -8.16 27.52 -19.37
C GLU A 91 -7.46 26.45 -20.23
N THR A 92 -6.41 26.84 -20.98
CA THR A 92 -5.59 25.92 -21.79
C THR A 92 -4.81 24.93 -20.92
N GLY A 93 -4.27 25.35 -19.78
CA GLY A 93 -3.56 24.47 -18.86
C GLY A 93 -4.51 23.56 -18.05
N GLY A 94 -5.76 23.98 -17.85
CA GLY A 94 -6.82 23.11 -17.34
C GLY A 94 -7.07 21.86 -18.22
N ARG A 95 -7.03 22.02 -19.55
CA ARG A 95 -7.16 20.90 -20.51
C ARG A 95 -5.96 19.97 -20.47
N TRP A 96 -4.74 20.50 -20.39
CA TRP A 96 -3.53 19.68 -20.25
C TRP A 96 -3.51 18.84 -18.98
N LEU A 97 -3.96 19.39 -17.85
CA LEU A 97 -4.06 18.63 -16.60
C LEU A 97 -5.08 17.49 -16.68
N PHE A 98 -6.17 17.66 -17.44
CA PHE A 98 -7.12 16.58 -17.68
C PHE A 98 -6.48 15.44 -18.48
N VAL A 99 -5.79 15.76 -19.59
CA VAL A 99 -5.08 14.77 -20.41
C VAL A 99 -4.01 14.05 -19.59
N LEU A 100 -3.23 14.77 -18.80
CA LEU A 100 -2.21 14.19 -17.92
C LEU A 100 -2.82 13.21 -16.90
N ARG A 101 -3.97 13.57 -16.31
CA ARG A 101 -4.67 12.69 -15.35
C ARG A 101 -5.18 11.42 -16.03
N LEU A 102 -5.74 11.54 -17.23
CA LEU A 102 -6.22 10.40 -18.01
C LEU A 102 -5.06 9.48 -18.40
N ALA A 103 -3.96 10.05 -18.89
CA ALA A 103 -2.75 9.31 -19.22
C ALA A 103 -2.15 8.61 -17.99
N ALA A 104 -2.04 9.29 -16.86
CA ALA A 104 -1.56 8.70 -15.61
C ALA A 104 -2.45 7.54 -15.15
N GLY A 105 -3.78 7.69 -15.25
CA GLY A 105 -4.72 6.60 -14.96
C GLY A 105 -4.55 5.41 -15.90
N GLY A 106 -4.37 5.65 -17.20
CA GLY A 106 -4.10 4.60 -18.19
C GLY A 106 -2.78 3.87 -17.95
N VAL A 107 -1.71 4.60 -17.64
CA VAL A 107 -0.41 4.01 -17.29
C VAL A 107 -0.52 3.18 -16.01
N LEU A 108 -1.19 3.70 -14.98
CA LEU A 108 -1.43 2.95 -13.74
C LEU A 108 -2.20 1.66 -14.01
N LEU A 109 -3.25 1.70 -14.84
CA LEU A 109 -4.02 0.52 -15.21
C LEU A 109 -3.13 -0.54 -15.88
N LEU A 110 -2.30 -0.13 -16.85
CA LEU A 110 -1.36 -1.02 -17.54
C LEU A 110 -0.33 -1.62 -16.57
N LEU A 111 0.28 -0.79 -15.71
CA LEU A 111 1.25 -1.26 -14.71
C LEU A 111 0.62 -2.23 -13.72
N THR A 112 -0.58 -1.94 -13.21
CA THR A 112 -1.29 -2.85 -12.31
C THR A 112 -1.65 -4.16 -12.98
N THR A 113 -2.00 -4.12 -14.27
CA THR A 113 -2.30 -5.34 -15.04
C THR A 113 -1.05 -6.17 -15.28
N ALA A 114 0.07 -5.53 -15.63
CA ALA A 114 1.36 -6.21 -15.78
C ALA A 114 1.80 -6.89 -14.47
N HIS A 115 1.68 -6.18 -13.34
CA HIS A 115 1.98 -6.75 -12.03
C HIS A 115 1.01 -7.87 -11.62
N LEU A 116 -0.26 -7.79 -12.02
CA LEU A 116 -1.22 -8.86 -11.77
C LEU A 116 -0.87 -10.13 -12.55
N VAL A 117 -0.36 -10.00 -13.77
CA VAL A 117 0.09 -11.13 -14.60
C VAL A 117 1.38 -11.75 -14.06
N ASP A 118 2.32 -10.92 -13.57
CA ASP A 118 3.57 -11.37 -12.96
C ASP A 118 3.35 -12.08 -11.60
N ALA A 119 2.36 -11.62 -10.84
CA ALA A 119 1.92 -12.28 -9.61
C ALA A 119 1.18 -13.59 -9.96
N GLY A 120 1.93 -14.70 -10.07
CA GLY A 120 1.37 -16.04 -10.24
C GLY A 120 0.25 -16.33 -9.23
N PHE A 121 -0.77 -17.10 -9.66
CA PHE A 121 -1.99 -17.47 -8.94
C PHE A 121 -2.04 -17.04 -7.47
N ASN A 122 -2.63 -15.87 -7.20
CA ASN A 122 -2.88 -15.41 -5.84
C ASN A 122 -4.17 -16.06 -5.31
N PRO A 123 -4.10 -17.02 -4.37
CA PRO A 123 -5.26 -17.80 -3.94
C PRO A 123 -6.42 -16.91 -3.45
N PHE A 124 -6.12 -15.76 -2.87
CA PHE A 124 -7.13 -14.82 -2.38
C PHE A 124 -8.02 -14.22 -3.48
N LEU A 125 -7.49 -13.98 -4.68
CA LEU A 125 -8.22 -13.40 -5.80
C LEU A 125 -9.03 -14.45 -6.59
N TYR A 126 -8.53 -15.69 -6.62
CA TYR A 126 -9.09 -16.74 -7.48
C TYR A 126 -9.97 -17.75 -6.75
N PHE A 127 -9.81 -17.98 -5.44
CA PHE A 127 -10.65 -18.95 -4.68
C PHE A 127 -11.91 -18.36 -4.05
N ARG A 128 -12.33 -17.16 -4.45
CA ARG A 128 -13.57 -16.53 -3.96
C ARG A 128 -14.67 -16.35 -5.01
N PHE A 129 -14.50 -16.95 -6.19
CA PHE A 129 -15.56 -17.13 -7.19
C PHE A 129 -15.47 -18.52 -7.82
#